data_AF-A0A2D7L0A1-F1
#
_entry.id   AF-A0A2D7L0A1-F1
#
_cell.length_a   1.000
_cell.length_b   1.000
_cell.length_c   1.000
_cell.angle_alpha   90.00
_cell.angle_beta   90.00
_cell.angle_gamma   90.00
#
_symmetry.space_group_name_H-M   'P 1'
#
loop_
_entity.id
_entity.type
_entity.pdbx_description
1 polymer ?
#
loop_
_entity_poly.entity_id
_entity_poly.type
_entity_poly.pdbx_seq_one_letter_code
_entity_poly.pdbx_strand_id
1 'polypeptide(L)'
;MYNIYHIPGQKIGVTRNLNKRVTEEQGFSPDEYEVLFTSEDIDEVSAKEIELQQSYGYKVDRKLYKQLFNKMKINPTTQTSTFPCPVNKLKGQLMDNIGFKWKTPQGYNFEITHETIPWIIANVRESMYDSTRSYVYNKAFYEAFYNPKHNPDKEACVANNLDCERFELIRQWADERGLYEKGDAKTQLIKLQEEMGEL
;
A
#
# COMPACT_ATOMS: atom_id res chain seq x y z
N MET A 1 11.29 -10.54 -5.79
CA MET A 1 11.72 -11.39 -6.91
C MET A 1 10.91 -12.67 -6.95
N TYR A 2 10.44 -13.08 -8.13
CA TYR A 2 9.76 -14.35 -8.37
C TYR A 2 10.70 -15.31 -9.10
N ASN A 3 10.70 -16.57 -8.70
CA ASN A 3 11.57 -17.61 -9.24
C ASN A 3 10.71 -18.73 -9.82
N ILE A 4 10.97 -19.10 -11.08
CA ILE A 4 10.47 -20.31 -11.70
C ILE A 4 11.43 -21.43 -11.35
N TYR A 5 10.95 -22.43 -10.62
CA TYR A 5 11.73 -23.62 -10.26
C TYR A 5 11.22 -24.85 -10.99
N HIS A 6 12.12 -25.77 -11.27
CA HIS A 6 11.84 -27.05 -11.89
C HIS A 6 12.35 -28.17 -10.99
N ILE A 7 11.46 -29.10 -10.68
CA ILE A 7 11.78 -30.37 -10.03
C ILE A 7 11.71 -31.43 -11.13
N PRO A 8 12.86 -31.95 -11.60
CA PRO A 8 12.91 -32.89 -12.72
C PRO A 8 11.99 -34.08 -12.52
N GLY A 9 11.17 -34.37 -13.52
CA GLY A 9 10.20 -35.47 -13.51
C GLY A 9 8.95 -35.24 -12.67
N GLN A 10 8.82 -34.10 -11.97
CA GLN A 10 7.62 -33.79 -11.18
C GLN A 10 6.83 -32.60 -11.72
N LYS A 11 7.40 -31.38 -11.70
CA LYS A 11 6.68 -30.16 -12.03
C LYS A 11 7.58 -28.94 -12.24
N ILE A 12 6.99 -27.91 -12.84
CA ILE A 12 7.50 -26.54 -12.86
C ILE A 12 6.50 -25.66 -12.10
N GLY A 13 7.01 -24.76 -11.27
CA GLY A 13 6.16 -23.80 -10.56
C GLY A 13 6.88 -22.52 -10.19
N VAL A 14 6.13 -21.56 -9.66
CA VAL A 14 6.66 -20.24 -9.28
C VAL A 14 6.63 -20.04 -7.75
N THR A 15 7.67 -19.42 -7.22
CA THR A 15 7.73 -18.98 -5.81
C THR A 15 8.55 -17.70 -5.62
N ARG A 16 8.16 -16.88 -4.64
CA ARG A 16 8.99 -15.75 -4.17
C ARG A 16 10.10 -16.17 -3.21
N ASN A 17 9.98 -17.35 -2.59
CA ASN A 17 10.96 -17.87 -1.64
C ASN A 17 11.17 -19.37 -1.90
N LEU A 18 12.33 -19.71 -2.48
CA LEU A 18 12.68 -21.08 -2.84
C LEU A 18 12.92 -21.95 -1.60
N ASN A 19 13.73 -21.49 -0.65
CA ASN A 19 14.07 -22.25 0.55
C ASN A 19 12.79 -22.65 1.32
N LYS A 20 11.93 -21.66 1.62
CA LYS A 20 10.67 -21.93 2.32
C LYS A 20 9.75 -22.88 1.54
N ARG A 21 9.56 -22.64 0.24
CA ARG A 21 8.55 -23.36 -0.55
C ARG A 21 8.99 -24.74 -1.04
N VAL A 22 10.26 -24.88 -1.42
CA VAL A 22 10.80 -26.07 -2.11
C VAL A 22 11.56 -26.95 -1.12
N THR A 23 12.36 -26.34 -0.24
CA THR A 23 13.15 -27.09 0.74
C THR A 23 12.37 -27.36 2.02
N GLU A 24 11.87 -26.35 2.71
CA GLU A 24 11.18 -26.54 4.01
C GLU A 24 9.79 -27.20 3.85
N GLU A 25 8.97 -26.71 2.92
CA GLU A 25 7.59 -27.20 2.74
C GLU A 25 7.49 -28.49 1.92
N GLN A 26 8.32 -28.65 0.87
CA GLN A 26 8.25 -29.79 -0.05
C GLN A 26 9.36 -30.82 0.18
N GLY A 27 10.40 -30.50 0.95
CA GLY A 27 11.45 -31.43 1.33
C GLY A 27 12.54 -31.67 0.29
N PHE A 28 12.61 -30.86 -0.78
CA PHE A 28 13.64 -31.01 -1.81
C PHE A 28 14.90 -30.21 -1.48
N SER A 29 16.04 -30.87 -1.57
CA SER A 29 17.35 -30.28 -1.37
C SER A 29 17.71 -29.35 -2.54
N PRO A 30 18.55 -28.33 -2.36
CA PRO A 30 18.94 -27.38 -3.42
C PRO A 30 19.55 -28.01 -4.68
N ASP A 31 20.07 -29.23 -4.56
CA ASP A 31 20.61 -30.06 -5.64
C ASP A 31 19.56 -30.89 -6.39
N GLU A 32 18.34 -30.98 -5.86
CA GLU A 32 17.22 -31.75 -6.44
C GLU A 32 16.27 -30.88 -7.28
N TYR A 33 16.49 -29.56 -7.33
CA TYR A 33 15.72 -28.65 -8.15
C TYR A 33 16.61 -27.58 -8.77
N GLU A 34 16.15 -27.01 -9.89
CA GLU A 34 16.84 -25.94 -10.58
C GLU A 34 15.97 -24.69 -10.69
N VAL A 35 16.60 -23.53 -10.83
CA VAL A 35 15.92 -22.25 -11.07
C VAL A 35 16.04 -21.91 -12.54
N LEU A 36 14.93 -21.97 -13.27
CA LEU A 36 14.90 -21.77 -14.72
C LEU A 36 14.82 -20.29 -15.11
N PHE A 37 14.15 -19.48 -14.30
CA PHE A 37 13.94 -18.07 -14.59
C PHE A 37 13.67 -17.27 -13.33
N THR A 38 14.11 -16.02 -13.33
CA THR A 38 13.97 -15.11 -12.20
C THR A 38 13.70 -13.71 -12.72
N SER A 39 12.64 -13.06 -12.23
CA SER A 39 12.30 -11.68 -12.57
C SER A 39 11.50 -11.03 -11.44
N GLU A 40 11.43 -9.70 -11.44
CA GLU A 40 10.57 -8.94 -10.54
C GLU A 40 9.17 -8.71 -11.14
N ASP A 41 9.04 -8.86 -12.47
CA ASP A 41 7.78 -8.70 -13.17
C ASP A 41 6.94 -9.99 -13.11
N ILE A 42 5.77 -9.90 -12.49
CA ILE A 42 4.84 -11.02 -12.33
C ILE A 42 4.18 -11.43 -13.66
N ASP A 43 3.98 -10.49 -14.59
CA ASP A 43 3.35 -10.78 -15.87
C ASP A 43 4.31 -11.58 -16.77
N GLU A 44 5.59 -11.20 -16.77
CA GLU A 44 6.65 -11.93 -17.48
C GLU A 44 6.80 -13.35 -16.92
N VAL A 45 6.91 -13.49 -15.59
CA VAL A 45 7.08 -14.78 -14.93
C VAL A 45 5.87 -15.69 -15.15
N SER A 46 4.67 -15.13 -15.06
CA SER A 46 3.44 -15.91 -15.25
C SER A 46 3.25 -16.38 -16.69
N ALA A 47 3.73 -15.63 -17.70
CA ALA A 47 3.71 -16.07 -19.09
C ALA A 47 4.75 -17.18 -19.33
N LYS A 48 5.96 -16.99 -18.79
CA LYS A 48 7.08 -17.91 -18.96
C LYS A 48 6.90 -19.24 -18.24
N GLU A 49 6.19 -19.25 -17.11
CA GLU A 49 5.78 -20.49 -16.42
C GLU A 49 4.97 -21.41 -17.34
N ILE A 50 3.98 -20.87 -18.08
CA ILE A 50 3.15 -21.66 -18.99
C ILE A 50 3.99 -22.21 -20.14
N GLU A 51 4.83 -21.37 -20.74
CA GLU A 51 5.73 -21.75 -21.83
C GLU A 51 6.65 -22.91 -21.40
N LEU A 52 7.20 -22.83 -20.20
CA LEU A 52 8.05 -23.86 -19.63
C LEU A 52 7.27 -25.14 -19.29
N GLN A 53 6.08 -25.03 -18.69
CA GLN A 53 5.22 -26.19 -18.44
C GLN A 53 4.88 -26.94 -19.75
N GLN A 54 4.56 -26.21 -20.82
CA GLN A 54 4.26 -26.79 -22.13
C GLN A 54 5.48 -27.44 -22.79
N SER A 55 6.63 -26.74 -22.81
CA SER A 55 7.86 -27.24 -23.45
C SER A 55 8.43 -28.48 -22.77
N TYR A 56 8.31 -28.58 -21.45
CA TYR A 56 8.72 -29.76 -20.68
C TYR A 56 7.66 -30.87 -20.64
N GLY A 57 6.49 -30.66 -21.24
CA GLY A 57 5.41 -31.65 -21.29
C GLY A 57 4.66 -31.85 -19.97
N TYR A 58 4.78 -30.92 -19.02
CA TYR A 58 3.99 -30.92 -17.80
C TYR A 58 2.57 -30.41 -18.04
N LYS A 59 1.65 -30.81 -17.16
CA LYS A 59 0.28 -30.31 -17.20
C LYS A 59 0.26 -28.81 -16.88
N VAL A 60 -0.26 -28.02 -17.81
CA VAL A 60 -0.41 -26.57 -17.63
C VAL A 60 -1.39 -26.25 -16.50
N ASP A 61 -1.03 -25.30 -15.66
CA ASP A 61 -1.89 -24.84 -14.58
C ASP A 61 -3.18 -24.17 -15.08
N ARG A 62 -4.30 -24.48 -14.43
CA ARG A 62 -5.63 -23.94 -14.81
C ARG A 62 -5.80 -22.45 -14.48
N LYS A 63 -5.00 -21.93 -13.54
CA LYS A 63 -4.99 -20.53 -13.11
C LYS A 63 -3.57 -20.02 -13.20
N LEU A 64 -3.40 -18.85 -13.81
CA LEU A 64 -2.10 -18.20 -13.94
C LEU A 64 -1.55 -17.81 -12.57
N TYR A 65 -0.24 -17.88 -12.38
CA TYR A 65 0.39 -17.46 -11.13
C TYR A 65 0.00 -16.03 -10.71
N LYS A 66 -0.08 -15.10 -11.68
CA LYS A 66 -0.54 -13.73 -11.41
C LYS A 66 -1.97 -13.61 -10.92
N GLN A 67 -2.80 -14.63 -11.18
CA GLN A 67 -4.21 -14.70 -10.77
C GLN A 67 -4.40 -15.47 -9.45
N LEU A 68 -3.36 -16.09 -8.88
CA LEU A 68 -3.45 -16.72 -7.56
C LEU A 68 -3.59 -15.68 -6.44
N PHE A 69 -3.13 -14.46 -6.65
CA PHE A 69 -3.36 -13.34 -5.75
C PHE A 69 -4.76 -12.77 -6.01
N ASN A 70 -5.73 -13.15 -5.18
CA ASN A 70 -7.10 -12.66 -5.27
C ASN A 70 -7.11 -11.14 -5.17
N LYS A 71 -7.58 -10.48 -6.24
CA LYS A 71 -7.88 -9.05 -6.20
C LYS A 71 -9.06 -8.83 -5.26
N MET A 72 -8.87 -8.02 -4.23
CA MET A 72 -9.92 -7.67 -3.28
C MET A 72 -11.10 -7.03 -4.03
N LYS A 73 -12.28 -7.65 -4.00
CA LYS A 73 -13.49 -7.07 -4.60
C LYS A 73 -14.23 -6.21 -3.58
N ILE A 74 -13.95 -4.92 -3.59
CA ILE A 74 -14.64 -3.93 -2.76
C ILE A 74 -16.05 -3.72 -3.30
N ASN A 75 -17.05 -3.69 -2.42
CA ASN A 75 -18.43 -3.34 -2.75
C ASN A 75 -18.76 -1.93 -2.25
N PRO A 76 -18.66 -0.90 -3.11
CA PRO A 76 -18.98 0.46 -2.73
C PRO A 76 -20.48 0.75 -2.83
N THR A 77 -21.04 1.25 -1.74
CA THR A 77 -22.35 1.92 -1.70
C THR A 77 -22.15 3.42 -1.61
N THR A 78 -23.21 4.22 -1.52
CA THR A 78 -23.10 5.67 -1.28
C THR A 78 -22.39 5.95 0.05
N GLN A 79 -22.80 5.27 1.13
CA GLN A 79 -22.30 5.56 2.47
C GLN A 79 -20.97 4.88 2.80
N THR A 80 -20.79 3.64 2.37
CA THR A 80 -19.67 2.78 2.81
C THR A 80 -19.02 2.03 1.67
N SER A 81 -17.76 1.65 1.86
CA SER A 81 -17.05 0.71 1.01
C SER A 81 -16.78 -0.56 1.82
N THR A 82 -17.37 -1.67 1.39
CA THR A 82 -17.28 -2.95 2.10
C THR A 82 -16.19 -3.83 1.51
N PHE A 83 -15.27 -4.27 2.35
CA PHE A 83 -14.21 -5.21 2.04
C PHE A 83 -14.67 -6.67 2.27
N PRO A 84 -14.29 -7.62 1.40
CA PRO A 84 -14.68 -9.02 1.50
C PRO A 84 -13.79 -9.80 2.50
N CYS A 85 -13.44 -9.18 3.62
CA CYS A 85 -12.64 -9.81 4.65
C CYS A 85 -12.91 -9.23 6.05
N PRO A 86 -12.68 -10.03 7.11
CA PRO A 86 -12.75 -9.57 8.48
C PRO A 86 -11.61 -8.58 8.80
N VAL A 87 -11.83 -7.76 9.82
CA VAL A 87 -10.89 -6.68 10.23
C VAL A 87 -9.47 -7.21 10.48
N ASN A 88 -9.34 -8.38 11.13
CA ASN A 88 -8.04 -8.98 11.46
C ASN A 88 -7.20 -9.38 10.22
N LYS A 89 -7.83 -9.64 9.08
CA LYS A 89 -7.15 -10.01 7.82
C LYS A 89 -7.01 -8.84 6.85
N LEU A 90 -7.68 -7.72 7.12
CA LEU A 90 -7.75 -6.59 6.19
C LEU A 90 -6.37 -6.00 5.89
N LYS A 91 -5.52 -5.82 6.91
CA LYS A 91 -4.18 -5.20 6.72
C LYS A 91 -3.34 -5.91 5.68
N GLY A 92 -3.22 -7.24 5.77
CA GLY A 92 -2.46 -8.02 4.79
C GLY A 92 -3.04 -7.92 3.39
N GLN A 93 -4.37 -8.04 3.28
CA GLN A 93 -5.02 -7.95 1.98
C GLN A 93 -4.93 -6.56 1.35
N LEU A 94 -4.96 -5.49 2.13
CA LEU A 94 -4.74 -4.13 1.60
C LEU A 94 -3.32 -3.97 1.07
N MET A 95 -2.32 -4.49 1.79
CA MET A 95 -0.90 -4.46 1.34
C MET A 95 -0.71 -5.26 0.04
N ASP A 96 -1.40 -6.39 -0.10
CA ASP A 96 -1.36 -7.19 -1.33
C ASP A 96 -2.07 -6.52 -2.53
N ASN A 97 -2.93 -5.52 -2.27
CA ASN A 97 -3.75 -4.83 -3.27
C ASN A 97 -3.44 -3.32 -3.38
N ILE A 98 -2.21 -2.91 -3.08
CA ILE A 98 -1.76 -1.52 -3.28
C ILE A 98 -1.91 -1.13 -4.76
N GLY A 99 -2.40 0.09 -5.00
CA GLY A 99 -2.76 0.61 -6.33
C GLY A 99 -4.16 0.21 -6.80
N PHE A 100 -4.92 -0.58 -6.02
CA PHE A 100 -6.29 -0.90 -6.35
C PHE A 100 -7.18 0.34 -6.22
N LYS A 101 -7.94 0.62 -7.29
CA LYS A 101 -8.86 1.75 -7.37
C LYS A 101 -10.30 1.28 -7.40
N TRP A 102 -11.17 2.01 -6.71
CA TRP A 102 -12.61 1.77 -6.80
C TRP A 102 -13.40 3.08 -6.81
N LYS A 103 -14.54 3.06 -7.50
CA LYS A 103 -15.41 4.21 -7.64
C LYS A 103 -16.69 4.00 -6.84
N THR A 104 -17.06 5.02 -6.06
CA THR A 104 -18.32 5.02 -5.32
C THR A 104 -19.48 5.55 -6.19
N PRO A 105 -20.74 5.19 -5.91
CA PRO A 105 -21.89 5.66 -6.69
C PRO A 105 -22.02 7.19 -6.77
N GLN A 106 -21.58 7.92 -5.74
CA GLN A 106 -21.57 9.38 -5.69
C GLN A 106 -20.41 10.03 -6.45
N GLY A 107 -19.51 9.24 -7.04
CA GLY A 107 -18.46 9.72 -7.92
C GLY A 107 -17.05 9.79 -7.31
N TYR A 108 -16.86 9.49 -6.03
CA TYR A 108 -15.51 9.45 -5.45
C TYR A 108 -14.69 8.31 -6.05
N ASN A 109 -13.44 8.60 -6.41
CA ASN A 109 -12.45 7.64 -6.87
C ASN A 109 -11.43 7.44 -5.76
N PHE A 110 -11.45 6.27 -5.14
CA PHE A 110 -10.56 5.91 -4.05
C PHE A 110 -9.46 4.99 -4.54
N GLU A 111 -8.31 5.04 -3.85
CA GLU A 111 -7.13 4.24 -4.13
C GLU A 111 -6.53 3.69 -2.83
N ILE A 112 -6.08 2.43 -2.87
CA ILE A 112 -5.28 1.84 -1.81
C ILE A 112 -3.82 2.26 -2.02
N THR A 113 -3.27 3.01 -1.08
CA THR A 113 -1.86 3.43 -1.08
C THR A 113 -1.25 3.15 0.29
N HIS A 114 0.08 3.25 0.41
CA HIS A 114 0.75 3.09 1.71
C HIS A 114 0.25 4.09 2.76
N GLU A 115 -0.20 5.27 2.34
CA GLU A 115 -0.73 6.33 3.22
C GLU A 115 -2.18 6.09 3.64
N THR A 116 -3.01 5.53 2.77
CA THR A 116 -4.43 5.30 3.08
C THR A 116 -4.64 4.06 3.96
N ILE A 117 -3.73 3.08 3.90
CA ILE A 117 -3.84 1.83 4.68
C ILE A 117 -3.91 2.05 6.20
N PRO A 118 -3.00 2.81 6.84
CA PRO A 118 -3.10 3.09 8.28
C PRO A 118 -4.44 3.69 8.68
N TRP A 119 -4.94 4.65 7.88
CA TRP A 119 -6.23 5.28 8.13
C TRP A 119 -7.40 4.28 8.01
N ILE A 120 -7.38 3.43 6.97
CA ILE A 120 -8.41 2.40 6.78
C ILE A 120 -8.43 1.46 7.98
N ILE A 121 -7.28 0.99 8.45
CA ILE A 121 -7.19 0.07 9.59
C ILE A 121 -7.67 0.73 10.90
N ALA A 122 -7.40 2.02 11.08
CA ALA A 122 -7.87 2.75 12.27
C ALA A 122 -9.38 3.00 12.25
N ASN A 123 -10.00 3.13 11.06
CA ASN A 123 -11.40 3.54 10.90
C ASN A 123 -12.33 2.42 10.41
N VAL A 124 -11.80 1.23 10.14
CA VAL A 124 -12.59 0.09 9.69
C VAL A 124 -13.55 -0.38 10.79
N ARG A 125 -14.77 -0.75 10.38
CA ARG A 125 -15.76 -1.40 11.23
C ARG A 125 -16.06 -2.79 10.72
N GLU A 126 -16.31 -3.70 11.65
CA GLU A 126 -16.86 -5.01 11.33
C GLU A 126 -18.33 -4.88 10.90
N SER A 127 -18.74 -5.66 9.91
CA SER A 127 -20.14 -5.67 9.46
C SER A 127 -21.00 -6.40 10.49
N MET A 128 -22.05 -5.71 10.97
CA MET A 128 -22.98 -6.26 11.95
C MET A 128 -23.72 -7.52 11.46
N TYR A 129 -23.91 -7.67 10.14
CA TYR A 129 -24.64 -8.78 9.53
C TYR A 129 -23.73 -9.93 9.06
N ASP A 130 -22.43 -9.67 8.93
CA ASP A 130 -21.48 -10.63 8.35
C ASP A 130 -20.07 -10.34 8.89
N SER A 131 -19.65 -11.10 9.90
CA SER A 131 -18.32 -10.97 10.52
C SER A 131 -17.19 -11.30 9.55
N THR A 132 -17.47 -11.89 8.39
CA THR A 132 -16.48 -12.12 7.33
C THR A 132 -16.21 -10.87 6.50
N ARG A 133 -16.92 -9.77 6.77
CA ARG A 133 -16.81 -8.50 6.05
C ARG A 133 -16.54 -7.34 6.99
N SER A 134 -15.89 -6.33 6.44
CA SER A 134 -15.59 -5.09 7.13
C SER A 134 -15.83 -3.91 6.19
N TYR A 135 -15.99 -2.71 6.72
CA TYR A 135 -16.29 -1.53 5.90
C TYR A 135 -15.69 -0.26 6.49
N VAL A 136 -15.53 0.75 5.62
CA VAL A 136 -15.24 2.13 6.01
C VAL A 136 -16.32 3.06 5.48
N TYR A 137 -16.52 4.20 6.13
CA TYR A 137 -17.42 5.24 5.66
C TYR A 137 -16.74 6.08 4.57
N ASN A 138 -17.39 6.18 3.42
CA ASN A 138 -16.84 6.86 2.23
C ASN A 138 -16.63 8.35 2.48
N LYS A 139 -17.55 9.01 3.18
CA LYS A 139 -17.43 10.44 3.49
C LYS A 139 -16.20 10.70 4.35
N ALA A 140 -16.01 9.93 5.42
CA ALA A 140 -14.84 10.08 6.29
C ALA A 140 -13.52 9.83 5.53
N PHE A 141 -13.49 8.83 4.64
CA PHE A 141 -12.32 8.55 3.81
C PHE A 141 -12.03 9.68 2.82
N TYR A 142 -13.07 10.22 2.17
CA TYR A 142 -12.95 11.36 1.27
C TYR A 142 -12.40 12.60 2.00
N GLU A 143 -12.95 12.92 3.17
CA GLU A 143 -12.55 14.08 3.98
C GLU A 143 -11.09 14.01 4.45
N ALA A 144 -10.54 12.81 4.62
CA ALA A 144 -9.16 12.61 5.07
C ALA A 144 -8.12 12.80 3.97
N PHE A 145 -8.44 12.48 2.71
CA PHE A 145 -7.44 12.40 1.63
C PHE A 145 -7.77 13.23 0.39
N TYR A 146 -9.05 13.54 0.14
CA TYR A 146 -9.53 14.12 -1.11
C TYR A 146 -10.26 15.45 -0.92
N ASN A 147 -10.53 15.87 0.32
CA ASN A 147 -11.07 17.20 0.58
C ASN A 147 -9.96 18.26 0.46
N PRO A 148 -10.06 19.22 -0.49
CA PRO A 148 -9.06 20.27 -0.67
C PRO A 148 -8.81 21.15 0.57
N LYS A 149 -9.76 21.23 1.51
CA LYS A 149 -9.56 21.97 2.77
C LYS A 149 -8.60 21.26 3.73
N HIS A 150 -8.59 19.93 3.73
CA HIS A 150 -7.77 19.12 4.62
C HIS A 150 -6.53 18.55 3.91
N ASN A 151 -6.55 18.54 2.58
CA ASN A 151 -5.40 18.23 1.74
C ASN A 151 -5.20 19.37 0.73
N PRO A 152 -4.84 20.58 1.20
CA PRO A 152 -4.59 21.70 0.29
C PRO A 152 -3.42 21.35 -0.62
N ASP A 153 -3.56 21.61 -1.91
CA ASP A 153 -2.42 21.57 -2.83
C ASP A 153 -1.31 22.44 -2.23
N LYS A 154 -0.13 21.86 -2.02
CA LYS A 154 1.03 22.62 -1.53
C LYS A 154 1.33 23.83 -2.43
N GLU A 155 1.00 23.74 -3.71
CA GLU A 155 1.10 24.84 -4.68
C GLU A 155 -0.04 25.87 -4.56
N ALA A 156 -1.26 25.45 -4.17
CA ALA A 156 -2.38 26.37 -3.94
C ALA A 156 -2.31 27.09 -2.59
N CYS A 157 -1.54 26.55 -1.64
CA CYS A 157 -1.22 27.19 -0.35
C CYS A 157 -0.57 28.56 -0.55
N VAL A 158 0.39 28.66 -1.49
CA VAL A 158 1.09 29.91 -1.84
C VAL A 158 0.14 30.92 -2.53
N ALA A 159 -0.87 30.43 -3.26
CA ALA A 159 -1.76 31.28 -4.05
C ALA A 159 -2.96 31.85 -3.26
N ASN A 160 -3.40 31.20 -2.18
CA ASN A 160 -4.70 31.50 -1.54
C ASN A 160 -4.66 31.92 -0.06
N ASN A 161 -3.48 32.26 0.49
CA ASN A 161 -3.40 32.88 1.82
C ASN A 161 -4.05 32.01 2.93
N LEU A 162 -4.05 30.68 2.76
CA LEU A 162 -4.35 29.78 3.87
C LEU A 162 -3.12 29.70 4.78
N ASP A 163 -3.35 29.42 6.06
CA ASP A 163 -2.48 29.45 7.24
C ASP A 163 -1.14 28.65 7.13
N CYS A 164 -0.74 28.21 5.93
CA CYS A 164 0.45 27.42 5.60
C CYS A 164 1.76 28.22 5.75
N GLU A 165 1.73 29.54 5.49
CA GLU A 165 2.92 30.41 5.59
C GLU A 165 3.13 31.00 6.99
N ARG A 166 2.25 30.73 7.96
CA ARG A 166 2.31 31.42 9.26
C ARG A 166 3.64 31.22 9.97
N PHE A 167 4.21 30.02 9.92
CA PHE A 167 5.51 29.73 10.52
C PHE A 167 6.68 30.31 9.72
N GLU A 168 6.59 30.36 8.39
CA GLU A 168 7.59 31.05 7.54
C GLU A 168 7.58 32.57 7.75
N LEU A 169 6.40 33.18 7.87
CA LEU A 169 6.25 34.60 8.19
C LEU A 169 6.80 34.93 9.58
N ILE A 170 6.61 34.04 10.56
CA ILE A 170 7.21 34.18 11.90
C ILE A 170 8.75 34.09 11.83
N ARG A 171 9.29 33.17 11.02
CA ARG A 171 10.75 33.04 10.80
C ARG A 171 11.34 34.27 10.10
N GLN A 172 10.71 34.74 9.02
CA GLN A 172 11.13 35.96 8.32
C GLN A 172 11.07 37.18 9.25
N TRP A 173 10.00 37.35 10.02
CA TRP A 173 9.89 38.41 11.01
C TRP A 173 11.00 38.34 12.08
N ALA A 174 11.35 37.13 12.51
CA ALA A 174 12.43 36.92 13.47
C ALA A 174 13.82 37.19 12.88
N ASP A 175 14.04 36.89 11.61
CA ASP A 175 15.26 37.19 10.84
C ASP A 175 15.42 38.70 10.64
N GLU A 176 14.37 39.39 10.18
CA GLU A 176 14.38 40.85 9.99
C GLU A 176 14.72 41.61 11.28
N ARG A 177 14.35 41.06 12.43
CA ARG A 177 14.66 41.61 13.76
C ARG A 177 15.99 41.13 14.32
N GLY A 178 16.74 40.30 13.60
CA GLY A 178 18.04 39.78 14.01
C GLY A 178 17.98 38.87 15.24
N LEU A 179 16.82 38.24 15.51
CA LEU A 179 16.62 37.37 16.67
C LEU A 179 17.43 36.07 16.56
N TYR A 180 17.92 35.73 15.37
CA TYR A 180 18.84 34.62 15.15
C TYR A 180 20.31 34.99 15.38
N GLU A 181 20.69 36.25 15.14
CA GLU A 181 22.06 36.72 15.30
C GLU A 181 22.43 37.07 16.76
N LYS A 182 21.44 37.41 17.60
CA LYS A 182 21.66 37.95 18.95
C LYS A 182 20.91 37.24 20.08
N GLY A 183 20.50 35.98 19.89
CA GLY A 183 19.64 35.28 20.85
C GLY A 183 20.34 34.89 22.15
N ASP A 184 19.77 35.28 23.30
CA ASP A 184 20.12 34.68 24.60
C ASP A 184 19.61 33.23 24.67
N ALA A 185 20.16 32.41 25.57
CA ALA A 185 19.83 30.98 25.71
C ALA A 185 18.31 30.68 25.81
N LYS A 186 17.53 31.58 26.40
CA LYS A 186 16.07 31.52 26.49
C LYS A 186 15.39 31.63 25.13
N THR A 187 15.91 32.48 24.24
CA THR A 187 15.39 32.62 22.87
C THR A 187 15.69 31.38 22.04
N GLN A 188 16.84 30.75 22.23
CA GLN A 188 17.16 29.48 21.55
C GLN A 188 16.32 28.30 22.08
N LEU A 189 16.02 28.26 23.38
CA LEU A 189 15.16 27.23 23.97
C LEU A 189 13.73 27.28 23.41
N ILE A 190 13.16 28.48 23.24
CA ILE A 190 11.80 28.65 22.69
C ILE A 190 11.76 28.21 21.22
N LYS A 191 12.81 28.46 20.43
CA LYS A 191 12.91 27.96 19.04
C LYS A 191 12.84 26.44 18.96
N LEU A 192 13.54 25.75 19.85
CA LEU A 192 13.53 24.29 19.89
C LEU A 192 12.13 23.73 20.21
N GLN A 193 11.32 24.46 20.99
CA GLN A 193 9.93 24.10 21.26
C GLN A 193 9.01 24.35 20.06
N GLU A 194 9.24 25.41 19.28
CA GLU A 194 8.51 25.65 18.03
C GLU A 194 8.81 24.57 16.98
N GLU A 195 10.08 24.19 16.81
CA GLU A 195 10.49 23.10 15.90
C GLU A 195 9.90 21.74 16.29
N MET A 196 9.72 21.49 17.60
CA MET A 196 9.03 20.29 18.11
C MET A 196 7.53 20.30 17.86
N GLY A 197 6.91 21.46 17.65
CA GLY A 197 5.48 21.59 17.34
C GLY A 197 5.14 21.38 15.86
N GLU A 198 6.14 21.33 14.98
CA GLU A 198 5.99 21.07 13.54
C GLU A 198 6.12 19.58 13.15
N LEU A 199 6.60 18.72 14.06
CA LEU A 199 6.70 17.25 13.90
C LEU A 199 5.39 16.53 14.26
#